data_AF-A0A447UGC4-F1
#
_entry.id   AF-A0A447UGC4-F1
#
_cell.length_a   1.000
_cell.length_b   1.000
_cell.length_c   1.000
_cell.angle_alpha   90.00
_cell.angle_beta   90.00
_cell.angle_gamma   90.00
#
_symmetry.space_group_name_H-M   'P 1'
#
loop_
_entity.id
_entity.type
_entity.pdbx_description
1 polymer ?
#
loop_
_entity_poly.entity_id
_entity_poly.type
_entity_poly.pdbx_seq_one_letter_code
_entity_poly.pdbx_strand_id
1 'polypeptide(L)'
;MSGTALAGNALNWNIQQGYGTDDVGYTGSLSADYKGTYADVSGGYRYDRHSQRVNYALAGGVLAYADGVTFSQPLGETNVLIGAPGASGVGIKNQSGVRTDFRGYTVSANVSPYRKNDIGLDTASVADDVELALTNKTVVPTRGAVVRADYVANVGLRVLLTLTRPYGSTVPFGAMVTLKGAQEQQFIVGDEGRFI
;
A
#
# COMPACT_ATOMS: atom_id res chain seq x y z
N MET A 1 -11.45 -19.35 -19.69
CA MET A 1 -11.37 -17.88 -19.58
C MET A 1 -10.75 -17.51 -18.25
N SER A 2 -9.90 -16.49 -18.22
CA SER A 2 -9.31 -15.98 -16.99
C SER A 2 -9.05 -14.50 -17.12
N GLY A 3 -9.02 -13.78 -16.00
CA GLY A 3 -8.74 -12.36 -15.98
C GLY A 3 -8.38 -11.86 -14.59
N THR A 4 -8.02 -10.58 -14.55
CA THR A 4 -7.76 -9.84 -13.31
C THR A 4 -8.65 -8.60 -13.27
N ALA A 5 -9.12 -8.21 -12.08
CA ALA A 5 -9.99 -7.07 -11.86
C ALA A 5 -9.63 -6.35 -10.54
N LEU A 6 -10.33 -5.24 -10.27
CA LEU A 6 -10.12 -4.33 -9.14
C LEU A 6 -8.79 -3.56 -9.19
N ALA A 7 -8.69 -2.54 -8.34
CA ALA A 7 -7.49 -1.71 -8.22
C ALA A 7 -6.26 -2.58 -7.89
N GLY A 8 -5.16 -2.36 -8.61
CA GLY A 8 -3.92 -3.12 -8.44
C GLY A 8 -4.04 -4.61 -8.78
N ASN A 9 -5.04 -5.02 -9.58
CA ASN A 9 -5.26 -6.41 -9.99
C ASN A 9 -5.51 -7.34 -8.78
N ALA A 10 -6.18 -6.80 -7.75
CA ALA A 10 -6.42 -7.49 -6.50
C ALA A 10 -7.33 -8.71 -6.64
N LEU A 11 -8.20 -8.78 -7.65
CA LEU A 11 -9.04 -9.95 -7.92
C LEU A 11 -8.53 -10.71 -9.14
N ASN A 12 -8.21 -11.99 -8.97
CA ASN A 12 -7.95 -12.92 -10.05
C ASN A 12 -9.15 -13.86 -10.17
N TRP A 13 -9.56 -14.20 -11.38
CA TRP A 13 -10.66 -15.12 -11.59
C TRP A 13 -10.40 -16.01 -12.81
N ASN A 14 -10.92 -17.23 -12.75
CA ASN A 14 -10.73 -18.23 -13.77
C ASN A 14 -11.99 -19.10 -13.91
N ILE A 15 -12.38 -19.37 -15.15
CA ILE A 15 -13.47 -20.25 -15.53
C ILE A 15 -12.95 -21.21 -16.59
N GLN A 16 -13.10 -22.51 -16.36
CA GLN A 16 -12.72 -23.56 -17.28
C GLN A 16 -13.91 -24.51 -17.46
N GLN A 17 -14.14 -24.93 -18.70
CA GLN A 17 -15.11 -25.95 -19.05
C GLN A 17 -14.45 -26.92 -20.02
N GLY A 18 -14.52 -28.21 -19.70
CA GLY A 18 -13.94 -29.29 -20.49
C GLY A 18 -14.97 -30.36 -20.79
N TYR A 19 -14.84 -30.99 -21.96
CA TYR A 19 -15.60 -32.16 -22.35
C TYR A 19 -14.63 -33.29 -22.68
N GLY A 20 -14.90 -34.52 -22.23
CA GLY A 20 -14.11 -35.69 -22.55
C GLY A 20 -14.95 -36.79 -23.21
N THR A 21 -14.37 -37.51 -24.17
CA THR A 21 -14.91 -38.76 -24.74
C THR A 21 -14.33 -39.95 -23.99
N ASP A 22 -15.02 -41.10 -23.98
CA ASP A 22 -14.77 -42.31 -23.15
C ASP A 22 -15.13 -42.16 -21.66
N ASP A 23 -16.43 -41.99 -21.39
CA ASP A 23 -17.05 -42.00 -20.05
C ASP A 23 -16.64 -40.88 -19.05
N VAL A 24 -15.72 -39.99 -19.44
CA VAL A 24 -15.21 -38.88 -18.61
C VAL A 24 -16.26 -37.76 -18.37
N GLY A 25 -17.21 -37.56 -19.29
CA GLY A 25 -18.31 -36.60 -19.14
C GLY A 25 -17.90 -35.11 -19.23
N TYR A 26 -18.74 -34.22 -18.71
CA TYR A 26 -18.51 -32.77 -18.66
C TYR A 26 -17.86 -32.38 -17.33
N THR A 27 -16.86 -31.49 -17.40
CA THR A 27 -16.21 -30.92 -16.22
C THR A 27 -16.23 -29.40 -16.32
N GLY A 28 -16.36 -28.75 -15.17
CA GLY A 28 -16.28 -27.30 -15.08
C GLY A 28 -15.65 -26.87 -13.78
N SER A 29 -14.86 -25.80 -13.82
CA SER A 29 -14.33 -25.18 -12.62
C SER A 29 -14.38 -23.67 -12.74
N LEU A 30 -14.74 -23.03 -11.63
CA LEU A 30 -14.69 -21.61 -11.39
C LEU A 30 -13.79 -21.40 -10.16
N SER A 31 -12.83 -20.48 -10.24
CA SER A 31 -12.08 -20.03 -9.08
C SER A 31 -11.92 -18.51 -9.09
N ALA A 32 -11.85 -17.94 -7.90
CA ALA A 32 -11.59 -16.53 -7.69
C ALA A 32 -10.68 -16.34 -6.47
N ASP A 33 -9.71 -15.45 -6.59
CA ASP A 33 -8.70 -15.15 -5.59
C ASP A 33 -8.63 -13.63 -5.41
N TYR A 34 -9.01 -13.15 -4.24
CA TYR A 34 -9.03 -11.74 -3.88
C TYR A 34 -7.93 -11.43 -2.86
N LYS A 35 -7.03 -10.52 -3.22
CA LYS A 35 -5.98 -9.96 -2.37
C LYS A 35 -6.46 -8.70 -1.69
N GLY A 36 -6.97 -8.84 -0.48
CA GLY A 36 -7.39 -7.71 0.35
C GLY A 36 -6.21 -7.04 1.05
N THR A 37 -6.51 -5.93 1.73
CA THR A 37 -5.52 -5.21 2.55
C THR A 37 -5.13 -5.97 3.81
N TYR A 38 -6.10 -6.68 4.41
CA TYR A 38 -5.93 -7.36 5.70
C TYR A 38 -5.92 -8.88 5.60
N ALA A 39 -6.26 -9.45 4.45
CA ALA A 39 -6.32 -10.89 4.21
C ALA A 39 -6.47 -11.18 2.71
N ASP A 40 -6.05 -12.38 2.32
CA ASP A 40 -6.34 -13.00 1.04
C ASP A 40 -7.52 -13.97 1.21
N VAL A 41 -8.45 -13.93 0.25
CA VAL A 41 -9.64 -14.77 0.23
C VAL A 41 -9.69 -15.47 -1.12
N SER A 42 -9.76 -16.79 -1.11
CA SER A 42 -9.95 -17.58 -2.32
C SER A 42 -11.20 -18.45 -2.21
N GLY A 43 -11.84 -18.67 -3.34
CA GLY A 43 -13.03 -19.48 -3.45
C GLY A 43 -13.06 -20.18 -4.80
N GLY A 44 -13.55 -21.40 -4.81
CA GLY A 44 -13.66 -22.16 -6.05
C GLY A 44 -14.75 -23.19 -6.00
N TYR A 45 -15.35 -23.42 -7.16
CA TYR A 45 -16.33 -24.47 -7.38
C TYR A 45 -15.86 -25.33 -8.53
N ARG A 46 -15.84 -26.64 -8.33
CA ARG A 46 -15.54 -27.61 -9.38
C ARG A 46 -16.65 -28.65 -9.40
N TYR A 47 -17.11 -28.98 -10.59
CA TYR A 47 -18.00 -30.10 -10.79
C TYR A 47 -17.46 -31.02 -11.88
N ASP A 48 -17.72 -32.29 -11.69
CA ASP A 48 -17.45 -33.39 -12.61
C ASP A 48 -18.64 -34.36 -12.58
N ARG A 49 -18.62 -35.39 -13.44
CA ARG A 49 -19.76 -36.29 -13.63
C ARG A 49 -20.22 -37.01 -12.35
N HIS A 50 -19.32 -37.20 -11.38
CA HIS A 50 -19.58 -38.00 -10.18
C HIS A 50 -19.46 -37.19 -8.88
N SER A 51 -18.89 -35.99 -8.92
CA SER A 51 -18.63 -35.17 -7.74
C SER A 51 -18.80 -33.68 -8.02
N GLN A 52 -19.25 -32.98 -6.98
CA GLN A 52 -19.18 -31.54 -6.88
C GLN A 52 -18.35 -31.16 -5.65
N ARG A 53 -17.49 -30.18 -5.78
CA ARG A 53 -16.58 -29.72 -4.73
C ARG A 53 -16.60 -28.19 -4.67
N VAL A 54 -16.81 -27.67 -3.48
CA VAL A 54 -16.69 -26.25 -3.16
C VAL A 54 -15.47 -26.11 -2.25
N ASN A 55 -14.56 -25.21 -2.60
CA ASN A 55 -13.40 -24.87 -1.80
C ASN A 55 -13.44 -23.40 -1.43
N TYR A 56 -13.02 -23.08 -0.22
CA TYR A 56 -12.83 -21.71 0.25
C TYR A 56 -11.58 -21.70 1.12
N ALA A 57 -10.79 -20.63 1.04
CA ALA A 57 -9.66 -20.41 1.92
C ALA A 57 -9.54 -18.93 2.27
N LEU A 58 -9.16 -18.67 3.51
CA LEU A 58 -8.87 -17.34 4.02
C LEU A 58 -7.49 -17.39 4.68
N ALA A 59 -6.61 -16.50 4.27
CA ALA A 59 -5.25 -16.42 4.78
C ALA A 59 -4.92 -14.96 5.12
N GLY A 60 -4.28 -14.74 6.25
CA GLY A 60 -3.91 -13.41 6.70
C GLY A 60 -2.78 -13.46 7.71
N GLY A 61 -2.28 -12.28 8.05
CA GLY A 61 -1.22 -12.07 9.01
C GLY A 61 -1.68 -11.16 10.14
N VAL A 62 -1.14 -11.41 11.34
CA VAL A 62 -1.28 -10.52 12.49
C VAL A 62 0.11 -10.24 13.03
N LEU A 63 0.46 -8.97 13.16
CA LEU A 63 1.73 -8.54 13.73
C LEU A 63 1.48 -7.67 14.95
N ALA A 64 2.01 -8.09 16.10
CA ALA A 64 2.08 -7.29 17.32
C ALA A 64 3.47 -6.65 17.46
N TYR A 65 3.51 -5.35 17.75
CA TYR A 65 4.72 -4.53 17.84
C TYR A 65 4.51 -3.38 18.82
N ALA A 66 5.54 -2.55 19.04
CA ALA A 66 5.54 -1.51 20.06
C ALA A 66 4.36 -0.52 19.95
N ASP A 67 3.90 -0.21 18.74
CA ASP A 67 2.80 0.75 18.52
C ASP A 67 1.41 0.07 18.42
N GLY A 68 1.32 -1.24 18.65
CA GLY A 68 0.06 -1.99 18.71
C GLY A 68 0.03 -3.25 17.84
N VAL A 69 -1.14 -3.54 17.25
CA VAL A 69 -1.38 -4.75 16.43
C VAL A 69 -1.88 -4.35 15.06
N THR A 70 -1.34 -4.94 14.00
CA THR A 70 -1.76 -4.68 12.61
C THR A 70 -2.07 -5.99 11.91
N PHE A 71 -3.16 -5.98 11.13
CA PHE A 71 -3.54 -7.07 10.24
C PHE A 71 -2.95 -6.84 8.86
N SER A 72 -2.58 -7.92 8.19
CA SER A 72 -1.97 -7.85 6.86
C SER A 72 -2.35 -9.06 6.02
N GLN A 73 -2.00 -9.02 4.75
CA GLN A 73 -1.84 -10.23 3.94
C GLN A 73 -0.93 -11.27 4.66
N PRO A 74 -0.98 -12.55 4.25
CA PRO A 74 -0.16 -13.61 4.85
C PRO A 74 1.31 -13.20 4.99
N LEU A 75 1.86 -13.45 6.19
CA LEU A 75 3.24 -13.12 6.50
C LEU A 75 4.21 -14.09 5.80
N GLY A 76 5.35 -13.56 5.40
CA GLY A 76 6.48 -14.36 4.92
C GLY A 76 7.40 -14.75 6.07
N GLU A 77 8.49 -15.45 5.75
CA GLU A 77 9.57 -15.71 6.71
C GLU A 77 10.23 -14.41 7.17
N THR A 78 10.39 -13.45 6.27
CA THR A 78 10.99 -12.13 6.54
C THR A 78 9.98 -11.06 6.16
N ASN A 79 9.79 -10.07 7.02
CA ASN A 79 8.72 -9.09 6.86
C ASN A 79 9.24 -7.68 7.11
N VAL A 80 8.55 -6.70 6.52
CA VAL A 80 8.78 -5.28 6.81
C VAL A 80 7.49 -4.67 7.31
N LEU A 81 7.54 -4.15 8.54
CA LEU A 81 6.49 -3.29 9.10
C LEU A 81 6.68 -1.89 8.53
N ILE A 82 5.66 -1.42 7.83
CA ILE A 82 5.61 -0.08 7.24
C ILE A 82 4.74 0.77 8.16
N GLY A 83 5.29 1.90 8.61
CA GLY A 83 4.59 2.86 9.47
C GLY A 83 4.59 4.22 8.82
N ALA A 84 3.42 4.75 8.50
CA ALA A 84 3.21 6.11 8.01
C ALA A 84 2.05 6.74 8.79
N PRO A 85 2.23 7.06 10.09
CA PRO A 85 1.14 7.51 10.95
C PRO A 85 0.39 8.70 10.35
N GLY A 86 -0.92 8.58 10.21
CA GLY A 86 -1.77 9.61 9.57
C GLY A 86 -2.00 9.42 8.06
N ALA A 87 -1.26 8.52 7.40
CA ALA A 87 -1.46 8.18 5.99
C ALA A 87 -2.22 6.86 5.83
N SER A 88 -3.55 6.90 5.87
CA SER A 88 -4.40 5.71 5.73
C SER A 88 -4.67 5.32 4.28
N GLY A 89 -4.82 4.02 4.00
CA GLY A 89 -5.21 3.52 2.68
C GLY A 89 -4.14 3.62 1.60
N VAL A 90 -2.90 3.96 1.97
CA VAL A 90 -1.77 4.13 1.06
C VAL A 90 -1.25 2.76 0.64
N GLY A 91 -1.27 2.52 -0.67
CA GLY A 91 -0.74 1.33 -1.31
C GLY A 91 0.78 1.26 -1.29
N ILE A 92 1.31 0.05 -1.39
CA ILE A 92 2.75 -0.20 -1.51
C ILE A 92 3.09 -0.51 -2.98
N LYS A 93 4.12 0.14 -3.51
CA LYS A 93 4.57 -0.08 -4.90
C LYS A 93 4.94 -1.54 -5.12
N ASN A 94 4.55 -2.05 -6.29
CA ASN A 94 4.76 -3.44 -6.70
C ASN A 94 4.10 -4.49 -5.78
N GLN A 95 3.11 -4.09 -4.96
CA GLN A 95 2.39 -5.00 -4.07
C GLN A 95 0.88 -4.82 -4.21
N SER A 96 0.27 -5.78 -4.88
CA SER A 96 -1.18 -5.81 -5.11
C SER A 96 -1.94 -6.03 -3.80
N GLY A 97 -2.96 -5.20 -3.54
CA GLY A 97 -3.86 -5.32 -2.39
C GLY A 97 -3.30 -4.79 -1.06
N VAL A 98 -1.97 -4.73 -0.90
CA VAL A 98 -1.31 -4.24 0.32
C VAL A 98 -1.50 -2.74 0.45
N ARG A 99 -2.14 -2.32 1.55
CA ARG A 99 -2.38 -0.90 1.89
C ARG A 99 -2.18 -0.66 3.38
N THR A 100 -1.92 0.59 3.75
CA THR A 100 -1.93 1.02 5.17
C THR A 100 -3.32 0.95 5.77
N ASP A 101 -3.38 0.54 7.03
CA ASP A 101 -4.60 0.53 7.83
C ASP A 101 -5.05 1.97 8.17
N PHE A 102 -6.15 2.09 8.91
CA PHE A 102 -6.69 3.37 9.35
C PHE A 102 -5.74 4.20 10.23
N ARG A 103 -4.69 3.58 10.81
CA ARG A 103 -3.65 4.25 11.60
C ARG A 103 -2.41 4.58 10.78
N GLY A 104 -2.32 4.09 9.53
CA GLY A 104 -1.16 4.28 8.66
C GLY A 104 -0.14 3.15 8.71
N TYR A 105 -0.50 1.96 9.18
CA TYR A 105 0.42 0.82 9.31
C TYR A 105 0.05 -0.33 8.38
N THR A 106 1.06 -1.02 7.84
CA THR A 106 0.87 -2.28 7.10
C THR A 106 2.11 -3.15 7.18
N VAL A 107 1.99 -4.40 6.77
CA VAL A 107 3.11 -5.33 6.74
C VAL A 107 3.30 -5.86 5.32
N SER A 108 4.54 -5.80 4.87
CA SER A 108 4.96 -6.33 3.59
C SER A 108 5.75 -7.63 3.79
N ALA A 109 5.26 -8.71 3.17
CA ALA A 109 5.90 -10.03 3.19
C ALA A 109 6.81 -10.29 1.98
N ASN A 110 6.73 -9.47 0.92
CA ASN A 110 7.48 -9.68 -0.31
C ASN A 110 8.85 -9.00 -0.24
N VAL A 111 9.72 -9.51 0.62
CA VAL A 111 11.09 -8.99 0.83
C VAL A 111 12.13 -10.10 0.82
N SER A 112 13.30 -9.81 0.25
CA SER A 112 14.43 -10.73 0.20
C SER A 112 15.38 -10.51 1.38
N PRO A 113 15.68 -11.52 2.22
CA PRO A 113 16.67 -11.39 3.28
C PRO A 113 18.08 -11.18 2.71
N TYR A 114 18.92 -10.45 3.46
CA TYR A 114 20.30 -10.09 3.10
C TYR A 114 20.44 -9.28 1.80
N ARG A 115 19.35 -8.68 1.31
CA ARG A 115 19.33 -7.84 0.12
C ARG A 115 18.72 -6.48 0.44
N LYS A 116 19.09 -5.48 -0.35
CA LYS A 116 18.39 -4.19 -0.35
C LYS A 116 16.98 -4.40 -0.91
N ASN A 117 15.99 -3.99 -0.14
CA ASN A 117 14.60 -3.97 -0.55
C ASN A 117 14.13 -2.53 -0.51
N ASP A 118 13.72 -2.02 -1.67
CA ASP A 118 13.14 -0.68 -1.79
C ASP A 118 11.64 -0.75 -1.54
N ILE A 119 11.24 -0.14 -0.43
CA ILE A 119 9.85 -0.03 -0.01
C ILE A 119 9.35 1.32 -0.49
N GLY A 120 8.53 1.30 -1.54
CA GLY A 120 7.92 2.50 -2.11
C GLY A 120 6.47 2.62 -1.69
N LEU A 121 6.04 3.81 -1.29
CA LEU A 121 4.62 4.15 -1.13
C LEU A 121 4.04 4.58 -2.48
N ASP A 122 2.83 4.14 -2.78
CA ASP A 122 2.10 4.53 -3.98
C ASP A 122 1.43 5.90 -3.75
N THR A 123 2.08 6.95 -4.24
CA THR A 123 1.61 8.34 -4.12
C THR A 123 0.26 8.57 -4.79
N ALA A 124 -0.15 7.74 -5.75
CA ALA A 124 -1.46 7.87 -6.39
C ALA A 124 -2.62 7.42 -5.48
N SER A 125 -2.32 6.73 -4.39
CA SER A 125 -3.29 6.26 -3.40
C SER A 125 -3.31 7.09 -2.12
N VAL A 126 -2.44 8.10 -2.03
CA VAL A 126 -2.37 9.02 -0.88
C VAL A 126 -3.54 9.99 -0.96
N ALA A 127 -4.16 10.29 0.18
CA ALA A 127 -5.24 11.26 0.26
C ALA A 127 -4.74 12.68 -0.07
N ASP A 128 -5.61 13.52 -0.61
CA ASP A 128 -5.26 14.87 -1.08
C ASP A 128 -4.75 15.79 0.05
N ASP A 129 -5.12 15.49 1.30
CA ASP A 129 -4.72 16.19 2.51
C ASP A 129 -3.52 15.55 3.22
N VAL A 130 -2.79 14.66 2.56
CA VAL A 130 -1.60 13.99 3.13
C VAL A 130 -0.39 14.21 2.24
N GLU A 131 0.68 14.75 2.83
CA GLU A 131 1.98 14.89 2.19
C GLU A 131 3.02 13.96 2.82
N LEU A 132 3.68 13.15 2.00
CA LEU A 132 4.74 12.25 2.43
C LEU A 132 6.10 12.93 2.22
N ALA A 133 6.88 13.11 3.29
CA ALA A 133 8.22 13.71 3.20
C ALA A 133 9.19 12.85 2.36
N LEU A 134 9.03 11.53 2.44
CA LEU A 134 9.73 10.54 1.62
C LEU A 134 8.70 9.54 1.11
N THR A 135 8.87 9.08 -0.12
CA THR A 135 7.97 8.10 -0.76
C THR A 135 8.66 6.76 -1.00
N ASN A 136 9.95 6.66 -0.70
CA ASN A 136 10.72 5.43 -0.84
C ASN A 136 11.74 5.31 0.32
N LYS A 137 11.91 4.10 0.86
CA LYS A 137 12.95 3.76 1.83
C LYS A 137 13.55 2.41 1.50
N THR A 138 14.86 2.29 1.67
CA THR A 138 15.58 1.03 1.48
C THR A 138 15.83 0.36 2.83
N VAL A 139 15.50 -0.92 2.95
CA VAL A 139 15.78 -1.75 4.13
C VAL A 139 16.56 -3.01 3.75
N VAL A 140 17.36 -3.53 4.69
CA VAL A 140 18.15 -4.76 4.49
C VAL A 140 17.84 -5.73 5.64
N PRO A 141 16.78 -6.54 5.52
CA PRO A 141 16.39 -7.44 6.59
C PRO A 141 17.28 -8.69 6.64
N THR A 142 17.55 -9.21 7.83
CA THR A 142 18.09 -10.58 7.98
C THR A 142 16.95 -11.60 7.86
N ARG A 143 17.29 -12.86 7.65
CA ARG A 143 16.29 -13.95 7.62
C ARG A 143 15.53 -14.00 8.94
N GLY A 144 14.20 -14.10 8.87
CA GLY A 144 13.34 -14.18 10.06
C GLY A 144 13.08 -12.83 10.74
N ALA A 145 13.66 -11.74 10.24
CA ALA A 145 13.50 -10.43 10.86
C ALA A 145 12.17 -9.77 10.47
N VAL A 146 11.66 -8.97 11.41
CA VAL A 146 10.63 -7.96 11.14
C VAL A 146 11.31 -6.60 11.25
N VAL A 147 11.59 -5.99 10.10
CA VAL A 147 12.25 -4.68 10.04
C VAL A 147 11.22 -3.57 9.91
N ARG A 148 11.49 -2.40 10.49
CA ARG A 148 10.59 -1.24 10.45
C ARG A 148 11.01 -0.25 9.37
N ALA A 149 10.04 0.22 8.58
CA ALA A 149 10.20 1.28 7.59
C ALA A 149 9.23 2.42 7.90
N ASP A 150 9.73 3.45 8.58
CA ASP A 150 8.93 4.62 8.99
C ASP A 150 8.91 5.72 7.94
N TYR A 151 7.74 6.28 7.66
CA TYR A 151 7.54 7.42 6.78
C TYR A 151 6.91 8.56 7.57
N VAL A 152 7.36 9.77 7.29
CA VAL A 152 6.75 10.98 7.86
C VAL A 152 5.63 11.41 6.93
N ALA A 153 4.40 11.33 7.44
CA ALA A 153 3.20 11.80 6.78
C ALA A 153 2.71 13.07 7.49
N ASN A 154 2.64 14.16 6.74
CA ASN A 154 2.09 15.43 7.19
C ASN A 154 0.63 15.49 6.74
N VAL A 155 -0.30 15.44 7.69
CA VAL A 155 -1.73 15.61 7.41
C VAL A 155 -2.07 17.09 7.47
N GLY A 156 -2.53 17.64 6.35
CA GLY A 156 -2.88 19.05 6.23
C GLY A 156 -3.11 19.50 4.79
N LEU A 157 -3.61 20.73 4.65
CA LEU A 157 -3.82 21.35 3.33
C LEU A 157 -2.50 21.87 2.78
N ARG A 158 -2.23 21.56 1.52
CA ARG A 158 -1.13 22.15 0.75
C ARG A 158 -1.61 23.45 0.12
N VAL A 159 -0.96 24.56 0.45
CA VAL A 159 -1.30 25.88 -0.09
C VAL A 159 -0.08 26.52 -0.72
N LEU A 160 -0.21 26.96 -1.97
CA LEU A 160 0.79 27.80 -2.61
C LEU A 160 0.46 29.26 -2.27
N LEU A 161 1.31 29.89 -1.46
CA LEU A 161 1.13 31.27 -1.04
C LEU A 161 2.11 32.18 -1.77
N THR A 162 1.63 33.35 -2.20
CA THR A 162 2.44 34.40 -2.83
C THR A 162 2.58 35.57 -1.86
N LEU A 163 3.80 35.87 -1.43
CA LEU A 163 4.09 36.98 -0.54
C LEU A 163 4.47 38.24 -1.30
N THR A 164 3.70 39.30 -1.07
CA THR A 164 3.99 40.65 -1.56
C THR A 164 4.29 41.58 -0.40
N ARG A 165 5.31 42.41 -0.57
CA ARG A 165 5.66 43.49 0.34
C ARG A 165 4.78 44.72 0.04
N PRO A 166 4.70 45.68 0.98
CA PRO A 166 4.12 47.00 0.69
C PRO A 166 4.74 47.56 -0.60
N TYR A 167 3.92 48.25 -1.41
CA TYR A 167 4.28 48.80 -2.72
C TYR A 167 4.46 47.78 -3.87
N GLY A 168 3.98 46.54 -3.70
CA GLY A 168 3.86 45.57 -4.81
C GLY A 168 5.15 44.82 -5.16
N SER A 169 6.21 44.97 -4.36
CA SER A 169 7.45 44.21 -4.54
C SER A 169 7.31 42.79 -3.99
N THR A 170 7.90 41.79 -4.64
CA THR A 170 7.87 40.39 -4.17
C THR A 170 8.87 40.16 -3.04
N VAL A 171 8.60 39.18 -2.18
CA VAL A 171 9.59 38.69 -1.21
C VAL A 171 10.74 38.01 -1.97
N PRO A 172 12.01 38.26 -1.61
CA PRO A 172 13.14 37.74 -2.37
C PRO A 172 13.29 36.23 -2.21
N PHE A 173 13.87 35.60 -3.22
CA PHE A 173 14.26 34.20 -3.19
C PHE A 173 15.16 33.89 -1.98
N GLY A 174 14.92 32.76 -1.33
CA GLY A 174 15.70 32.32 -0.17
C GLY A 174 15.27 32.94 1.17
N ALA A 175 14.20 33.74 1.19
CA ALA A 175 13.62 34.19 2.46
C ALA A 175 13.00 33.00 3.21
N MET A 176 13.21 32.97 4.53
CA MET A 176 12.64 31.94 5.41
C MET A 176 11.27 32.38 5.91
N VAL A 177 10.26 31.53 5.71
CA VAL A 177 8.91 31.69 6.26
C VAL A 177 8.74 30.73 7.42
N THR A 178 8.28 31.25 8.55
CA THR A 178 7.91 30.46 9.73
C THR A 178 6.50 30.79 10.13
N LEU A 179 5.71 29.74 10.41
CA LEU A 179 4.36 29.92 10.91
C LEU A 179 4.43 30.27 12.40
N LYS A 180 3.82 31.40 12.80
CA LYS A 180 3.83 31.85 14.20
C LYS A 180 3.10 30.83 15.08
N GLY A 181 3.85 30.09 15.90
CA GLY A 181 3.32 29.05 16.80
C GLY A 181 3.61 27.61 16.38
N ALA A 182 4.11 27.37 15.16
CA ALA A 182 4.59 26.06 14.73
C ALA A 182 6.12 26.13 14.55
N GLN A 183 6.87 25.78 15.60
CA GLN A 183 8.32 25.97 15.66
C GLN A 183 9.11 25.09 14.66
N GLU A 184 8.49 24.06 14.08
CA GLU A 184 9.17 23.10 13.20
C GLU A 184 8.84 23.22 11.70
N GLN A 185 7.88 24.08 11.32
CA GLN A 185 7.52 24.28 9.91
C GLN A 185 8.21 25.52 9.35
N GLN A 186 9.34 25.27 8.67
CA GLN A 186 10.10 26.29 7.95
C GLN A 186 9.96 26.08 6.45
N PHE A 187 9.54 27.13 5.75
CA PHE A 187 9.40 27.14 4.30
C PHE A 187 10.36 28.15 3.68
N ILE A 188 10.74 27.91 2.44
CA ILE A 188 11.66 28.78 1.70
C ILE A 188 10.89 29.42 0.54
N VAL A 189 11.02 30.73 0.41
CA VAL A 189 10.45 31.48 -0.71
C VAL A 189 11.25 31.21 -1.98
N GLY A 190 10.55 30.72 -3.01
CA GLY A 190 11.06 30.54 -4.36
C GLY A 190 10.82 31.76 -5.25
N ASP A 191 10.71 31.53 -6.56
CA ASP A 191 10.52 32.59 -7.54
C ASP A 191 9.17 33.31 -7.38
N GLU A 192 9.18 34.61 -7.69
CA GLU A 192 8.02 35.51 -7.61
C GLU A 192 7.42 35.65 -6.21
N GLY A 193 8.19 35.36 -5.15
CA GLY A 193 7.69 35.46 -3.78
C GLY A 193 6.79 34.29 -3.37
N ARG A 194 6.82 33.16 -4.09
CA ARG A 194 5.96 31.99 -3.82
C ARG A 194 6.61 30.99 -2.88
N PHE A 195 5.81 30.35 -2.03
CA PHE A 195 6.23 29.21 -1.21
C PHE A 195 5.08 28.21 -1.01
N ILE A 196 5.43 26.95 -0.78
CA ILE A 196 4.54 25.82 -0.43
C ILE A 196 4.85 25.41 1.00
#